data_AF-A0A9J6FJ95-F1
#
_entry.id   AF-A0A9J6FJ95-F1
#
_cell.length_a   1.000
_cell.length_b   1.000
_cell.length_c   1.000
_cell.angle_alpha   90.00
_cell.angle_beta   90.00
_cell.angle_gamma   90.00
#
_symmetry.space_group_name_H-M   'P 1'
#
loop_
_entity.id
_entity.type
_entity.pdbx_description
1 polymer ?
#
loop_
_entity_poly.entity_id
_entity_poly.type
_entity_poly.pdbx_seq_one_letter_code
_entity_poly.pdbx_strand_id
1 'polypeptide(L)'
;MELHGVLKKLIMRLESAGLHVVAVITDNNAIHRKMMSLFSEQNEPGIVFPHIANPQQPLCHVVDTVHLFKCIRNNWLNQKVDDE
;
A
#
# COMPACT_ATOMS: atom_id res chain seq x y z
N MET A 1 -1.14 13.74 2.31
CA MET A 1 -1.47 14.30 0.98
C MET A 1 -0.24 14.36 0.08
N GLU A 2 0.92 14.83 0.55
CA GLU A 2 2.14 14.89 -0.27
C GLU A 2 2.63 13.53 -0.78
N LEU A 3 2.67 12.49 0.07
CA LEU A 3 3.17 11.16 -0.32
C LEU A 3 2.37 10.53 -1.47
N HIS A 4 1.03 10.62 -1.41
CA HIS A 4 0.15 10.18 -2.50
C HIS A 4 0.45 10.96 -3.79
N GLY A 5 0.63 12.28 -3.70
CA GLY A 5 0.98 13.12 -4.85
C GLY A 5 2.31 12.74 -5.48
N VAL A 6 3.33 12.43 -4.67
CA VAL A 6 4.63 11.95 -5.12
C VAL A 6 4.49 10.59 -5.81
N LEU A 7 3.79 9.64 -5.19
CA LEU A 7 3.58 8.30 -5.75
C LEU A 7 2.82 8.37 -7.07
N LYS A 8 1.74 9.15 -7.14
CA LYS A 8 0.97 9.39 -8.37
C LYS A 8 1.85 9.93 -9.50
N LYS A 9 2.71 10.92 -9.21
CA LYS A 9 3.66 11.47 -10.18
C LYS A 9 4.68 10.43 -10.64
N LEU A 10 5.19 9.61 -9.71
CA LEU A 10 6.13 8.54 -10.01
C LEU A 10 5.51 7.50 -10.96
N ILE A 11 4.32 7.00 -10.64
CA ILE A 11 3.58 6.04 -11.48
C ILE A 11 3.37 6.61 -12.88
N MET A 12 2.85 7.84 -12.98
CA MET A 12 2.63 8.48 -14.28
C MET A 12 3.93 8.67 -15.09
N ARG A 13 5.05 8.96 -14.43
CA ARG A 13 6.36 9.09 -15.11
C ARG A 13 6.87 7.75 -15.63
N LEU A 14 6.73 6.67 -14.85
CA LEU A 14 7.10 5.32 -15.29
C LEU A 14 6.25 4.89 -16.49
N GLU A 15 4.94 5.11 -16.44
CA GLU A 15 4.02 4.86 -17.55
C GLU A 15 4.38 5.67 -18.80
N SER A 16 4.70 6.96 -18.65
CA SER A 16 5.14 7.79 -19.78
C SER A 16 6.48 7.36 -20.38
N ALA A 17 7.29 6.62 -19.63
CA ALA A 17 8.53 6.02 -20.11
C ALA A 17 8.32 4.64 -20.78
N GLY A 18 7.08 4.17 -20.89
CA GLY A 18 6.75 2.87 -21.48
C GLY A 18 6.84 1.69 -20.51
N LEU A 19 6.97 1.93 -19.21
CA LEU A 19 6.94 0.90 -18.16
C LEU A 19 5.53 0.79 -17.59
N HIS A 20 5.07 -0.43 -17.34
CA HIS A 20 3.77 -0.64 -16.72
C HIS A 20 3.87 -0.93 -15.23
N VAL A 21 3.23 -0.10 -14.39
CA VAL A 21 3.26 -0.27 -12.94
C VAL A 21 2.07 -1.11 -12.48
N VAL A 22 2.32 -2.38 -12.18
CA VAL A 22 1.27 -3.32 -11.76
C VAL A 22 0.97 -3.30 -10.26
N ALA A 23 1.94 -2.91 -9.44
CA ALA A 23 1.81 -3.00 -7.99
C ALA A 23 2.64 -1.96 -7.22
N VAL A 24 2.17 -1.61 -6.03
CA VAL A 24 2.89 -0.84 -5.01
C VAL A 24 3.08 -1.72 -3.79
N ILE A 25 4.33 -1.95 -3.39
CA ILE A 25 4.68 -2.73 -2.20
C ILE A 25 5.00 -1.76 -1.06
N THR A 26 4.32 -1.88 0.09
CA THR A 26 4.53 -1.02 1.27
C THR A 26 4.75 -1.85 2.53
N ASP A 27 5.32 -1.26 3.58
CA ASP A 27 5.34 -1.91 4.90
C ASP A 27 3.94 -1.92 5.55
N ASN A 28 3.81 -2.56 6.72
CA ASN A 28 2.54 -2.61 7.45
C ASN A 28 2.27 -1.34 8.29
N ASN A 29 2.44 -0.14 7.72
CA ASN A 29 2.20 1.14 8.40
C ASN A 29 0.83 1.75 8.05
N ALA A 30 0.15 2.33 9.04
CA ALA A 30 -1.15 3.00 8.86
C ALA A 30 -1.09 4.18 7.88
N ILE A 31 0.03 4.90 7.82
CA ILE A 31 0.25 6.02 6.89
C ILE A 31 0.24 5.51 5.44
N HIS A 32 0.92 4.40 5.15
CA HIS A 32 0.95 3.81 3.82
C HIS A 32 -0.42 3.24 3.42
N ARG A 33 -1.12 2.57 4.34
CA ARG A 33 -2.51 2.14 4.10
C ARG A 33 -3.42 3.31 3.77
N LYS A 34 -3.31 4.42 4.52
CA LYS A 34 -4.11 5.63 4.26
C LYS A 34 -3.72 6.30 2.95
N MET A 35 -2.45 6.29 2.59
CA MET A 35 -1.96 6.83 1.33
C MET A 35 -2.47 6.02 0.13
N MET A 36 -2.50 4.69 0.21
CA MET A 36 -3.05 3.83 -0.83
C MET A 36 -4.57 3.95 -0.94
N SER A 37 -5.26 4.17 0.18
CA SER A 37 -6.73 4.33 0.18
C SER A 37 -7.19 5.52 -0.68
N LEU A 38 -6.35 6.54 -0.84
CA LEU A 38 -6.63 7.72 -1.67
C LEU A 38 -6.68 7.42 -3.19
N PHE A 39 -6.29 6.21 -3.63
CA PHE A 39 -6.50 5.74 -5.00
C PHE A 39 -7.91 5.17 -5.23
N SER A 40 -8.68 4.93 -4.16
CA SER A 40 -10.10 4.59 -4.24
C SER A 40 -10.94 5.88 -4.28
N GLU A 41 -12.02 5.88 -5.07
CA GLU A 41 -12.96 7.00 -5.13
C GLU A 41 -13.58 7.31 -3.76
N GLN A 42 -13.81 6.28 -2.95
CA GLN A 42 -14.40 6.38 -1.61
C GLN A 42 -13.35 6.55 -0.50
N ASN A 43 -12.07 6.68 -0.86
CA ASN A 43 -10.93 6.72 0.06
C ASN A 43 -10.81 5.50 0.97
N GLU A 44 -11.33 4.35 0.53
CA GLU A 44 -11.40 3.11 1.30
C GLU A 44 -10.10 2.30 1.22
N PRO A 45 -9.68 1.66 2.32
CA PRO A 45 -8.56 0.74 2.29
C PRO A 45 -8.88 -0.48 1.43
N GLY A 46 -7.90 -0.94 0.66
CA GLY A 46 -8.06 -2.04 -0.26
C GLY A 46 -6.73 -2.63 -0.70
N ILE A 47 -6.81 -3.71 -1.46
CA ILE A 47 -5.68 -4.43 -2.05
C ILE A 47 -5.59 -4.28 -3.57
N VAL A 48 -6.65 -3.77 -4.21
CA VAL A 48 -6.71 -3.50 -5.64
C VAL A 48 -7.39 -2.15 -5.84
N PHE A 49 -6.79 -1.30 -6.66
CA PHE A 49 -7.29 0.04 -6.99
C PHE A 49 -7.32 0.24 -8.51
N PRO A 50 -8.13 1.16 -9.04
CA PRO A 50 -8.05 1.56 -10.44
C PRO A 50 -6.67 2.15 -10.77
N HIS A 51 -6.06 1.74 -11.88
CA HIS A 51 -4.76 2.25 -12.28
C HIS A 51 -4.87 3.70 -12.80
N ILE A 52 -3.96 4.56 -12.37
CA ILE A 52 -4.04 6.02 -12.58
C ILE A 52 -3.89 6.41 -14.06
N ALA A 53 -3.05 5.68 -14.80
CA ALA A 53 -2.85 5.91 -16.23
C ALA A 53 -3.94 5.26 -17.10
N ASN A 54 -4.57 4.19 -16.60
CA ASN A 54 -5.61 3.44 -17.33
C ASN A 54 -6.59 2.82 -16.32
N PRO A 55 -7.76 3.43 -16.09
CA PRO A 55 -8.73 2.95 -15.09
C PRO A 55 -9.27 1.53 -15.32
N GLN A 56 -9.11 0.96 -16.53
CA GLN A 56 -9.52 -0.42 -16.82
C GLN A 56 -8.53 -1.47 -16.30
N GLN A 57 -7.33 -1.04 -15.89
CA GLN A 57 -6.30 -1.92 -15.35
C GLN A 57 -6.21 -1.80 -13.83
N PRO A 58 -5.86 -2.89 -13.13
CA PRO A 58 -5.68 -2.86 -11.69
C PRO A 58 -4.28 -2.33 -11.30
N LEU A 59 -4.23 -1.57 -10.21
CA LEU A 59 -3.03 -1.29 -9.43
C LEU A 59 -3.13 -2.07 -8.11
N CYS A 60 -2.27 -3.07 -7.93
CA CYS A 60 -2.27 -3.91 -6.74
C CYS A 60 -1.51 -3.25 -5.58
N HIS A 61 -2.08 -3.29 -4.39
CA HIS A 61 -1.40 -2.90 -3.16
C HIS A 61 -0.97 -4.15 -2.39
N VAL A 62 0.33 -4.31 -2.22
CA VAL A 62 0.94 -5.45 -1.55
C VAL A 62 1.62 -4.97 -0.28
N VAL A 63 1.38 -5.66 0.83
CA VAL A 63 2.15 -5.44 2.06
C VAL A 63 3.36 -6.34 2.06
N ASP A 64 4.53 -5.80 2.38
CA ASP A 64 5.77 -6.56 2.46
C ASP A 64 5.64 -7.71 3.48
N THR A 65 5.75 -8.92 2.95
CA THR A 65 5.59 -10.17 3.71
C THR A 65 6.64 -10.32 4.80
N VAL A 66 7.88 -9.86 4.59
CA VAL A 66 8.91 -9.98 5.64
C VAL A 66 8.63 -9.03 6.80
N HIS A 67 8.03 -7.87 6.52
CA HIS A 67 7.53 -6.96 7.57
C HIS A 67 6.35 -7.57 8.32
N LEU A 68 5.41 -8.23 7.63
CA LEU A 68 4.30 -8.95 8.28
C LEU A 68 4.81 -10.01 9.26
N PHE A 69 5.77 -10.85 8.85
CA PHE A 69 6.34 -11.87 9.74
C PHE A 69 7.04 -11.26 10.96
N LYS A 70 7.77 -10.16 10.78
CA LYS A 70 8.37 -9.42 11.90
C LYS A 70 7.31 -8.89 12.87
N CYS A 71 6.22 -8.30 12.35
CA CYS A 71 5.11 -7.82 13.17
C CYS A 71 4.44 -8.95 13.96
N ILE A 72 4.16 -10.10 13.31
CA ILE A 72 3.57 -11.27 13.96
C ILE A 72 4.46 -11.75 15.11
N ARG A 73 5.76 -11.93 14.85
CA ARG A 73 6.74 -12.34 15.87
C ARG A 73 6.78 -11.36 17.03
N ASN A 74 6.84 -10.05 16.75
CA ASN A 74 6.92 -9.03 17.80
C ASN A 74 5.63 -8.98 18.64
N ASN A 75 4.46 -9.11 18.02
CA ASN A 75 3.20 -9.19 18.74
C ASN A 75 3.15 -10.44 19.62
N TRP A 76 3.66 -11.57 19.12
CA TRP A 76 3.76 -12.80 19.90
C TRP A 76 4.67 -12.66 21.13
N LEU A 77 5.86 -12.10 20.95
CA LEU A 77 6.83 -11.93 22.04
C LEU A 77 6.40 -10.89 23.09
N ASN A 78 5.59 -9.90 22.69
CA ASN A 78 5.14 -8.82 23.57
C ASN A 78 3.70 -9.03 24.08
N GLN A 79 3.15 -10.25 23.98
CA GLN A 79 1.88 -10.56 24.64
C GLN A 79 2.06 -10.29 26.13
N LYS A 80 1.23 -9.40 26.68
CA LYS A 80 1.09 -9.28 28.12
C LYS A 80 0.31 -10.50 28.56
N VAL A 81 0.85 -11.23 29.53
CA VAL A 81 0.04 -12.20 30.28
C VAL A 81 -0.93 -11.34 31.08
N ASP A 82 -2.22 -11.49 30.83
CA ASP A 82 -3.22 -10.96 31.75
C ASP A 82 -3.10 -11.81 33.02
N ASP A 83 -2.53 -11.22 34.08
CA ASP A 83 -2.54 -11.80 35.42
C ASP A 83 -4.01 -11.77 35.91
N GLU A 84 -4.69 -12.93 35.89
CA GLU A 84 -5.93 -13.16 36.65
C GLU A 84 -5.69 -13.14 38.16
#